data_AF-A0A1U9KMD8-F1
#
_entry.id   AF-A0A1U9KMD8-F1
#
_cell.length_a   1.000
_cell.length_b   1.000
_cell.length_c   1.000
_cell.angle_alpha   90.00
_cell.angle_beta   90.00
_cell.angle_gamma   90.00
#
_symmetry.space_group_name_H-M   'P 1'
#
loop_
_entity.id
_entity.type
_entity.pdbx_description
1 polymer ?
#
loop_
_entity_poly.entity_id
_entity_poly.type
_entity_poly.pdbx_seq_one_letter_code
_entity_poly.pdbx_strand_id
1 'polypeptide(L)'
;MVLTISGDMKPVIWIGTRQDSARNYPVSRRHEFQPVCFKAGSLGPDMPTRDFYVSPLHGIYVDGVRICAFLLINGSTIVRATEVQEMEYFHIELSEHSILQADGAWSESYFEFDNFHRKFDNGATYPLQHNRPARHAHCCPMIWESEQLDRIKACLLDYA
;
A
#
# COMPACT_ATOMS: atom_id res chain seq x y z
N MET A 1 -1.46 -12.34 13.04
CA MET A 1 -0.05 -11.87 12.96
C MET A 1 0.30 -11.70 11.49
N VAL A 2 1.29 -10.89 11.18
CA VAL A 2 1.81 -10.68 9.81
C VAL A 2 3.34 -10.77 9.83
N LEU A 3 3.93 -11.25 8.73
CA LEU A 3 5.38 -11.24 8.54
C LEU A 3 5.84 -9.82 8.17
N THR A 4 6.90 -9.33 8.81
CA THR A 4 7.54 -8.07 8.47
C THR A 4 8.85 -8.26 7.71
N ILE A 5 9.32 -7.21 7.02
CA ILE A 5 10.57 -7.24 6.26
C ILE A 5 11.80 -7.57 7.14
N SER A 6 11.72 -7.32 8.46
CA SER A 6 12.74 -7.73 9.43
C SER A 6 12.84 -9.24 9.66
N GLY A 7 11.86 -10.02 9.17
CA GLY A 7 11.75 -11.47 9.38
C GLY A 7 10.87 -11.86 10.57
N ASP A 8 10.37 -10.89 11.34
CA ASP A 8 9.56 -11.16 12.53
C ASP A 8 8.06 -11.29 12.21
N MET A 9 7.36 -12.06 13.03
CA MET A 9 5.89 -12.07 13.04
C MET A 9 5.38 -11.03 14.03
N LYS A 10 4.69 -9.99 13.54
CA LYS A 10 4.11 -8.94 14.40
C LYS A 10 2.59 -9.12 14.57
N PRO A 11 2.04 -8.84 15.77
CA PRO A 11 0.60 -8.82 15.98
C PRO A 11 -0.04 -7.63 15.25
N VAL A 12 -1.23 -7.86 14.70
CA VAL A 12 -2.06 -6.78 14.13
C VAL A 12 -2.81 -6.13 15.29
N ILE A 13 -2.63 -4.83 15.47
CA ILE A 13 -3.26 -4.09 16.57
C ILE A 13 -4.60 -3.46 16.14
N TRP A 14 -4.76 -3.22 14.85
CA TRP A 14 -6.00 -2.71 14.28
C TRP A 14 -6.07 -3.01 12.78
N ILE A 15 -7.29 -3.16 12.26
CA ILE A 15 -7.57 -3.26 10.82
C ILE A 15 -8.60 -2.19 10.49
N GLY A 16 -8.19 -1.18 9.74
CA GLY A 16 -9.09 -0.18 9.19
C GLY A 16 -9.78 -0.71 7.94
N THR A 17 -11.09 -0.58 7.86
CA THR A 17 -11.88 -0.94 6.67
C THR A 17 -12.42 0.30 5.99
N ARG A 18 -12.32 0.36 4.67
CA ARG A 18 -12.89 1.45 3.88
C ARG A 18 -13.46 0.93 2.58
N GLN A 19 -14.75 1.10 2.39
CA GLN A 19 -15.41 0.90 1.12
C GLN A 19 -15.34 2.18 0.28
N ASP A 20 -15.12 2.02 -1.02
CA ASP A 20 -15.14 3.14 -1.95
C ASP A 20 -15.75 2.74 -3.29
N SER A 21 -16.20 3.73 -4.05
CA SER A 21 -16.86 3.53 -5.34
C SER A 21 -16.42 4.57 -6.37
N ALA A 22 -16.28 4.14 -7.62
CA ALA A 22 -16.02 4.99 -8.77
C ALA A 22 -17.09 6.08 -8.97
N ARG A 23 -18.29 5.91 -8.39
CA ARG A 23 -19.39 6.88 -8.42
C ARG A 23 -19.15 8.09 -7.52
N ASN A 24 -18.29 7.97 -6.50
CA ASN A 24 -17.92 9.07 -5.61
C ASN A 24 -16.99 10.08 -6.28
N TYR A 25 -16.48 9.78 -7.48
CA TYR A 25 -15.47 10.55 -8.17
C TYR A 25 -15.99 11.04 -9.53
N PRO A 26 -15.78 12.33 -9.88
CA PRO A 26 -16.01 12.77 -11.25
C PRO A 26 -15.06 12.04 -12.20
N VAL A 27 -15.44 11.93 -13.47
CA VAL A 27 -14.65 11.23 -14.50
C VAL A 27 -13.21 11.72 -14.55
N SER A 28 -12.99 13.04 -14.41
CA SER A 28 -11.65 13.65 -14.39
C SER A 28 -10.76 13.20 -13.22
N ARG A 29 -11.35 12.73 -12.12
CA ARG A 29 -10.64 12.28 -10.91
C ARG A 29 -10.79 10.78 -10.65
N ARG A 30 -11.28 10.02 -11.63
CA ARG A 30 -11.50 8.58 -11.48
C ARG A 30 -10.21 7.79 -11.18
N HIS A 31 -9.07 8.32 -11.59
CA HIS A 31 -7.74 7.78 -11.30
C HIS A 31 -7.37 7.79 -9.80
N GLU A 32 -8.06 8.57 -8.97
CA GLU A 32 -7.88 8.59 -7.51
C GLU A 32 -8.58 7.42 -6.83
N PHE A 33 -9.64 6.90 -7.44
CA PHE A 33 -10.35 5.69 -7.00
C PHE A 33 -9.72 4.42 -7.57
N GLN A 34 -9.41 4.43 -8.87
CA GLN A 34 -8.96 3.26 -9.63
C GLN A 34 -7.75 2.60 -8.94
N PRO A 35 -7.91 1.37 -8.42
CA PRO A 35 -6.81 0.66 -7.77
C PRO A 35 -5.65 0.43 -8.73
N VAL A 36 -4.46 0.28 -8.16
CA VAL A 36 -3.30 -0.24 -8.89
C VAL A 36 -3.28 -1.76 -8.68
N CYS A 37 -3.26 -2.49 -9.78
CA CYS A 37 -3.11 -3.93 -9.84
C CYS A 37 -1.65 -4.26 -10.17
N PHE A 38 -1.00 -4.95 -9.25
CA PHE A 38 0.29 -5.60 -9.46
C PHE A 38 -0.01 -7.04 -9.87
N LYS A 39 0.27 -7.41 -11.12
CA LYS A 39 0.11 -8.80 -11.59
C LYS A 39 1.05 -9.73 -10.84
N ALA A 40 0.68 -11.00 -10.72
CA ALA A 40 1.58 -12.00 -10.15
C ALA A 40 2.98 -11.94 -10.82
N GLY A 41 4.05 -11.89 -10.02
CA GLY A 41 5.42 -11.76 -10.51
C GLY A 41 5.89 -10.37 -10.95
N SER A 42 5.03 -9.33 -10.89
CA SER A 42 5.35 -7.98 -11.38
C SER A 42 6.40 -7.20 -10.57
N LEU A 43 6.72 -7.63 -9.35
CA LEU A 43 7.72 -7.03 -8.47
C LEU A 43 9.00 -7.88 -8.33
N GLY A 44 9.06 -9.00 -9.05
CA GLY A 44 10.14 -9.98 -8.96
C GLY A 44 9.61 -11.41 -9.07
N PRO A 45 10.50 -12.40 -9.21
CA PRO A 45 10.09 -13.81 -9.24
C PRO A 45 9.21 -14.15 -8.03
N ASP A 46 8.04 -14.73 -8.31
CA ASP A 46 7.02 -15.10 -7.32
C ASP A 46 6.49 -13.92 -6.44
N MET A 47 6.64 -12.67 -6.88
CA MET A 47 6.19 -11.48 -6.15
C MET A 47 5.43 -10.47 -7.03
N PRO A 48 4.17 -10.11 -6.70
CA PRO A 48 3.31 -10.79 -5.74
C PRO A 48 3.00 -12.24 -6.18
N THR A 49 2.53 -13.07 -5.23
CA THR A 49 2.16 -14.47 -5.49
C THR A 49 0.85 -14.64 -6.26
N ARG A 50 0.05 -13.57 -6.32
CA ARG A 50 -1.21 -13.44 -7.06
C ARG A 50 -1.42 -11.97 -7.42
N ASP A 51 -2.41 -11.68 -8.26
CA ASP A 51 -2.80 -10.30 -8.55
C ASP A 51 -3.14 -9.56 -7.24
N PHE A 52 -2.41 -8.47 -6.98
CA PHE A 52 -2.45 -7.70 -5.74
C PHE A 52 -2.95 -6.28 -6.02
N TYR A 53 -4.04 -5.89 -5.34
CA TYR A 53 -4.74 -4.64 -5.58
C TYR A 53 -4.59 -3.70 -4.40
N VAL A 54 -4.15 -2.47 -4.68
CA VAL A 54 -3.93 -1.44 -3.65
C VAL A 54 -4.43 -0.09 -4.11
N SER A 55 -4.69 0.81 -3.15
CA SER A 55 -5.04 2.18 -3.48
C SER A 55 -3.85 2.91 -4.15
N PRO A 56 -4.09 3.93 -4.99
CA PRO A 56 -3.02 4.60 -5.74
C PRO A 56 -1.86 5.12 -4.88
N LEU A 57 -2.16 5.64 -3.68
CA LEU A 57 -1.17 6.22 -2.77
C LEU A 57 -0.58 5.19 -1.77
N HIS A 58 -0.92 3.91 -1.89
CA HIS A 58 -0.38 2.88 -1.00
C HIS A 58 1.13 2.69 -1.22
N GLY A 59 1.88 2.59 -0.13
CA GLY A 59 3.33 2.39 -0.19
C GLY A 59 3.71 0.95 -0.49
N ILE A 60 4.37 0.73 -1.62
CA ILE A 60 5.03 -0.54 -1.97
C ILE A 60 6.52 -0.42 -1.64
N TYR A 61 7.08 -1.46 -1.03
CA TYR A 61 8.49 -1.50 -0.68
C TYR A 61 9.30 -2.20 -1.77
N VAL A 62 10.23 -1.48 -2.38
CA VAL A 62 11.13 -1.99 -3.43
C VAL A 62 12.50 -1.39 -3.19
N ASP A 63 13.55 -2.21 -3.22
CA ASP A 63 14.95 -1.76 -3.15
C ASP A 63 15.25 -0.77 -2.00
N GLY A 64 14.83 -1.12 -0.79
CA GLY A 64 15.14 -0.31 0.41
C GLY A 64 14.23 0.90 0.65
N VAL A 65 13.35 1.23 -0.29
CA VAL A 65 12.54 2.46 -0.27
C VAL A 65 11.04 2.14 -0.39
N ARG A 66 10.21 3.06 0.08
CA ARG A 66 8.76 3.04 -0.12
C ARG A 66 8.36 3.96 -1.25
N ILE A 67 7.53 3.46 -2.18
CA ILE A 67 7.06 4.18 -3.36
C ILE A 67 5.53 4.05 -3.44
N CYS A 68 4.83 5.14 -3.71
CA CYS A 68 3.38 5.07 -3.98
C CYS A 68 3.09 4.19 -5.19
N ALA A 69 2.12 3.29 -5.08
CA ALA A 69 1.76 2.34 -6.13
C ALA A 69 1.52 3.00 -7.50
N PHE A 70 0.90 4.18 -7.54
CA PHE A 70 0.63 4.87 -8.80
C PHE A 70 1.90 5.29 -9.56
N LEU A 71 3.02 5.48 -8.85
CA LEU A 71 4.29 5.82 -9.49
C LEU A 71 4.88 4.61 -10.21
N LEU A 72 4.56 3.38 -9.79
CA LEU A 72 5.11 2.14 -10.33
C LEU A 72 4.35 1.59 -11.54
N ILE A 73 3.28 2.26 -11.98
CA ILE A 73 2.50 1.84 -13.15
C ILE A 73 3.41 1.85 -14.39
N ASN A 74 3.56 0.68 -15.01
CA ASN A 74 4.36 0.47 -16.22
C ASN A 74 3.49 0.20 -17.46
N GLY A 75 2.18 -0.01 -17.29
CA GLY A 75 1.25 -0.24 -18.39
C GLY A 75 1.20 -1.68 -18.93
N SER A 76 2.02 -2.60 -18.39
CA SER A 76 1.97 -4.03 -18.72
C SER A 76 1.54 -4.86 -17.51
N THR A 77 2.43 -5.04 -16.54
CA THR A 77 2.22 -5.91 -15.37
C THR A 77 1.88 -5.15 -14.09
N ILE A 78 2.04 -3.82 -14.09
CA ILE A 78 1.57 -2.93 -13.04
C ILE A 78 0.66 -1.90 -13.71
N VAL A 79 -0.65 -2.03 -13.47
CA VAL A 79 -1.69 -1.33 -14.24
C VAL A 79 -2.76 -0.73 -13.35
N ARG A 80 -3.45 0.30 -13.85
CA ARG A 80 -4.68 0.77 -13.21
C ARG A 80 -5.81 -0.20 -13.54
N ALA A 81 -6.53 -0.64 -12.51
CA ALA A 81 -7.72 -1.47 -12.67
C ALA A 81 -8.93 -0.58 -13.01
N THR A 82 -9.06 -0.17 -14.27
CA THR A 82 -10.07 0.80 -14.74
C THR A 82 -11.51 0.29 -14.67
N GLU A 83 -11.68 -1.03 -14.74
CA GLU A 83 -12.99 -1.70 -14.76
C GLU A 83 -13.61 -1.84 -13.36
N VAL A 84 -12.80 -1.72 -12.30
CA VAL A 84 -13.29 -1.78 -10.92
C VAL A 84 -14.25 -0.62 -10.69
N GLN A 85 -15.43 -0.91 -10.13
CA GLN A 85 -16.44 0.10 -9.80
C GLN A 85 -16.62 0.30 -8.30
N GLU A 86 -16.30 -0.72 -7.50
CA GLU A 86 -16.41 -0.76 -6.05
C GLU A 86 -15.22 -1.55 -5.50
N MET A 87 -14.70 -1.13 -4.36
CA MET A 87 -13.56 -1.78 -3.70
C MET A 87 -13.69 -1.64 -2.18
N GLU A 88 -13.20 -2.64 -1.47
CA GLU A 88 -13.01 -2.58 -0.02
C GLU A 88 -11.52 -2.69 0.30
N TYR A 89 -10.99 -1.69 1.01
CA TYR A 89 -9.61 -1.66 1.44
C TYR A 89 -9.49 -2.06 2.90
N PHE A 90 -8.49 -2.88 3.19
CA PHE A 90 -8.08 -3.27 4.53
C PHE A 90 -6.71 -2.68 4.83
N HIS A 91 -6.64 -1.81 5.84
CA HIS A 91 -5.41 -1.17 6.30
C HIS A 91 -4.96 -1.81 7.60
N ILE A 92 -3.84 -2.52 7.57
CA ILE A 92 -3.32 -3.29 8.70
C ILE A 92 -2.38 -2.41 9.52
N GLU A 93 -2.72 -2.10 10.78
CA GLU A 93 -1.85 -1.39 11.70
C GLU A 93 -1.11 -2.35 12.63
N LEU A 94 0.17 -2.04 12.87
CA LEU A 94 1.05 -2.74 13.81
C LEU A 94 1.47 -1.79 14.94
N SER A 95 2.06 -2.32 16.01
CA SER A 95 2.57 -1.51 17.13
C SER A 95 3.58 -0.45 16.70
N GLU A 96 4.35 -0.76 15.65
CA GLU A 96 5.28 0.11 14.97
C GLU A 96 4.98 0.08 13.49
N HIS A 97 4.95 1.25 12.85
CA HIS A 97 4.91 1.33 11.40
C HIS A 97 6.06 0.51 10.81
N SER A 98 5.74 -0.42 9.92
CA SER A 98 6.67 -1.42 9.38
C SER A 98 6.30 -1.73 7.93
N ILE A 99 7.18 -2.44 7.23
CA ILE A 99 6.85 -3.12 5.98
C ILE A 99 6.40 -4.54 6.31
N LEU A 100 5.22 -4.92 5.84
CA LEU A 100 4.61 -6.23 6.03
C LEU A 100 4.43 -6.95 4.69
N GLN A 101 4.21 -8.25 4.74
CA GLN A 101 3.89 -9.04 3.55
C GLN A 101 2.37 -9.10 3.31
N ALA A 102 1.94 -8.68 2.13
CA ALA A 102 0.56 -8.77 1.64
C ALA A 102 0.57 -9.43 0.25
N ASP A 103 -0.13 -10.56 0.10
CA ASP A 103 -0.16 -11.34 -1.14
C ASP A 103 1.22 -11.68 -1.72
N GLY A 104 2.22 -11.82 -0.85
CA GLY A 104 3.61 -12.09 -1.20
C GLY A 104 4.45 -10.83 -1.46
N ALA A 105 3.82 -9.67 -1.69
CA ALA A 105 4.51 -8.39 -1.87
C ALA A 105 4.81 -7.69 -0.55
N TRP A 106 5.93 -6.96 -0.52
CA TRP A 106 6.29 -6.11 0.61
C TRP A 106 5.57 -4.76 0.51
N SER A 107 4.78 -4.44 1.53
CA SER A 107 3.87 -3.29 1.53
C SER A 107 3.86 -2.58 2.87
N GLU A 108 3.53 -1.29 2.83
CA GLU A 108 3.46 -0.45 4.01
C GLU A 108 2.31 -0.89 4.94
N SER A 109 2.60 -1.08 6.24
CA SER A 109 1.55 -1.12 7.25
C SER A 109 0.86 0.23 7.37
N TYR A 110 -0.37 0.28 7.87
CA TYR A 110 -1.06 1.54 8.14
C TYR A 110 -0.22 2.49 9.02
N PHE A 111 -0.06 3.72 8.56
CA PHE A 111 0.57 4.81 9.30
C PHE A 111 -0.50 5.80 9.73
N GLU A 112 -0.73 5.91 11.05
CA GLU A 112 -1.64 6.92 11.58
C GLU A 112 -0.98 8.30 11.55
N PHE A 113 -1.63 9.22 10.84
CA PHE A 113 -1.26 10.63 10.80
C PHE A 113 -2.52 11.47 10.85
N ASP A 114 -2.50 12.58 11.59
CA ASP A 114 -3.59 13.58 11.58
C ASP A 114 -5.02 13.02 11.79
N ASN A 115 -5.16 11.99 12.63
CA ASN A 115 -6.43 11.31 12.90
C ASN A 115 -7.05 10.68 11.64
N PHE A 116 -6.22 10.17 10.72
CA PHE A 116 -6.68 9.57 9.47
C PHE A 116 -7.53 8.32 9.69
N HIS A 117 -7.44 7.64 10.85
CA HIS A 117 -8.36 6.56 11.23
C HIS A 117 -9.84 6.96 11.12
N ARG A 118 -10.16 8.26 11.27
CA ARG A 118 -11.53 8.78 11.13
C ARG A 118 -12.09 8.71 9.70
N LYS A 119 -11.23 8.43 8.71
CA LYS A 119 -11.62 8.23 7.30
C LYS A 119 -12.04 6.79 7.00
N PHE A 120 -11.93 5.88 7.96
CA PHE A 120 -12.34 4.49 7.83
C PHE A 120 -13.76 4.29 8.34
N ASP A 121 -14.47 3.34 7.74
CA ASP A 121 -15.86 3.01 8.09
C ASP A 121 -15.96 2.52 9.54
N ASN A 122 -14.94 1.79 9.99
CA ASN A 122 -14.80 1.32 11.36
C ASN A 122 -13.87 2.23 12.21
N GLY A 123 -13.66 3.49 11.81
CA GLY A 123 -12.74 4.41 12.49
C GLY A 123 -13.05 4.64 13.98
N ALA A 124 -14.31 4.48 14.39
CA ALA A 124 -14.70 4.57 15.81
C ALA A 124 -14.17 3.42 16.67
N THR A 125 -13.73 2.31 16.06
CA THR A 125 -13.11 1.17 16.75
C THR A 125 -11.61 1.36 16.98
N TYR A 126 -11.04 2.44 16.44
CA TYR A 126 -9.63 2.71 16.52
C TYR A 126 -9.18 2.88 17.98
N PRO A 127 -8.14 2.16 18.44
CA PRO A 127 -7.69 2.23 19.83
C PRO A 127 -6.99 3.56 20.09
N LEU A 128 -7.75 4.55 20.58
CA LEU A 128 -7.24 5.87 20.99
C LEU A 128 -6.29 5.78 22.21
N GLN A 129 -6.39 4.72 22.99
CA GLN A 129 -5.66 4.52 24.25
C GLN A 129 -4.63 3.41 24.12
N HIS A 130 -3.47 3.72 23.54
CA HIS A 130 -2.23 3.11 23.99
C HIS A 130 -1.19 4.22 24.06
N ASN A 131 -0.25 4.12 25.01
CA ASN A 131 0.98 4.90 25.10
C ASN A 131 1.76 4.78 23.78
N ARG A 132 1.29 5.47 22.73
CA ARG A 132 1.94 5.53 21.44
C ARG A 132 3.11 6.49 21.63
N PRO A 133 4.37 6.05 21.52
CA PRO A 133 5.49 6.98 21.58
C PRO A 133 5.24 8.10 20.57
N ALA A 134 5.50 9.33 20.99
CA ALA A 134 5.22 10.52 20.21
C ALA A 134 5.86 10.41 18.81
N ARG A 135 5.00 10.28 17.79
CA ARG A 135 5.33 10.14 16.36
C ARG A 135 6.04 8.82 16.04
N HIS A 136 5.30 7.86 15.47
CA HIS A 136 5.91 6.74 14.77
C HIS A 136 6.82 7.30 13.67
N ALA A 137 8.10 6.98 13.71
CA ALA A 137 8.99 7.26 12.60
C ALA A 137 8.56 6.40 11.41
N HIS A 138 8.73 6.91 10.18
CA HIS A 138 8.63 6.06 9.01
C HIS A 138 9.69 4.94 9.11
N CYS A 139 9.32 3.69 8.82
CA CYS A 139 10.24 2.55 8.91
C CYS A 139 11.29 2.53 7.80
N CYS A 140 11.03 3.27 6.72
CA CYS A 140 11.90 3.40 5.58
C CYS A 140 11.68 4.76 4.91
N PRO A 141 12.67 5.27 4.16
CA PRO A 141 12.50 6.47 3.36
C PRO A 141 11.40 6.29 2.30
N MET A 142 10.70 7.39 2.02
CA MET A 142 9.74 7.48 0.93
C MET A 142 10.32 8.33 -0.19
N ILE A 143 10.22 7.86 -1.43
CA ILE A 143 10.67 8.60 -2.60
C ILE A 143 9.50 8.85 -3.55
N TRP A 144 9.53 10.02 -4.20
CA TRP A 144 8.49 10.48 -5.13
C TRP A 144 9.06 10.72 -6.52
N GLU A 145 10.22 11.38 -6.59
CA GLU A 145 10.97 11.67 -7.80
C GLU A 145 12.45 11.55 -7.46
N SER A 146 13.14 10.59 -8.07
CA SER A 146 14.57 10.38 -7.87
C SER A 146 15.14 9.47 -8.96
N GLU A 147 16.45 9.54 -9.19
CA GLU A 147 17.16 8.61 -10.08
C GLU A 147 16.97 7.14 -9.65
N GLN A 148 16.85 6.89 -8.34
CA GLN A 148 16.56 5.55 -7.83
C GLN A 148 15.17 5.06 -8.29
N LEU A 149 14.16 5.93 -8.26
CA LEU A 149 12.83 5.59 -8.77
C LEU A 149 12.88 5.23 -10.26
N ASP A 150 13.63 5.99 -11.06
CA ASP A 150 13.78 5.71 -12.49
C ASP A 150 14.46 4.36 -12.74
N ARG A 151 15.50 4.03 -11.97
CA ARG A 151 16.15 2.71 -12.03
C ARG A 151 15.20 1.58 -11.63
N ILE A 152 14.44 1.76 -10.56
CA ILE A 152 13.45 0.77 -10.11
C ILE A 152 12.41 0.53 -11.21
N LYS A 153 11.85 1.60 -11.80
CA LYS A 153 10.90 1.48 -12.91
C LYS A 153 11.48 0.72 -14.10
N ALA A 154 12.73 1.00 -14.46
CA ALA A 154 13.40 0.30 -15.55
C ALA A 154 13.52 -1.21 -15.24
N CYS A 155 13.93 -1.58 -14.02
CA CYS A 155 14.03 -2.98 -13.61
C CYS A 155 12.67 -3.70 -13.59
N LEU A 156 11.58 -3.01 -13.22
CA LEU A 156 10.25 -3.60 -13.21
C LEU A 156 9.71 -3.93 -14.62
N LEU A 157 10.33 -3.40 -15.67
CA LEU A 157 10.02 -3.78 -17.05
C LEU A 157 10.58 -5.16 -17.42
N ASP A 158 11.57 -5.68 -16.68
CA ASP A 158 12.10 -7.02 -16.91
C ASP A 158 11.10 -8.12 -16.48
N TYR A 159 10.08 -7.73 -15.72
CA TYR A 159 8.96 -8.59 -15.28
C TYR A 159 7.65 -8.26 -16.01
N ALA A 160 7.73 -7.59 -17.17
CA ALA A 160 6.56 -7.12 -17.94
C ALA A 160 6.10 -8.08 -19.04
#